data_AF-A0ABD3Y1H8-F1
#
_entry.id   AF-A0ABD3Y1H8-F1
#
_cell.length_a   1.000
_cell.length_b   1.000
_cell.length_c   1.000
_cell.angle_alpha   90.00
_cell.angle_beta   90.00
_cell.angle_gamma   90.00
#
_symmetry.space_group_name_H-M   'P 1'
#
loop_
_entity.id
_entity.type
_entity.pdbx_description
1 polymer ?
#
loop_
_entity_poly.entity_id
_entity_poly.type
_entity_poly.pdbx_seq_one_letter_code
_entity_poly.pdbx_strand_id
1 'polypeptide(L)'
;MCQKCPLNGLKVTEEDIRLMLRMLDPQGVKLRQRRCLRRRQYFSKGPNYCWHTNSYDKLKPYGLCINGCIDGYSRKLIWLKAERSNSDPNVIAKYFLDAVEEYGGCPTFMRGDMGTENVRFADMQKFLRRSDGLDIEDDRTFIYGKSTLNTRIESWWGIL
;
A
#
# COMPACT_ATOMS: atom_id res chain seq x y z
N MET A 1 9.58 8.87 -15.17
CA MET A 1 9.81 8.45 -16.56
C MET A 1 8.78 7.39 -16.95
N CYS A 2 8.09 7.52 -18.09
CA CYS A 2 7.01 6.60 -18.49
C CYS A 2 7.59 5.26 -18.99
N GLN A 3 7.85 4.31 -18.09
CA GLN A 3 8.38 2.99 -18.44
C GLN A 3 7.42 2.12 -19.25
N LYS A 4 6.15 2.53 -19.39
CA LYS A 4 5.12 1.74 -20.10
C LYS A 4 5.31 1.69 -21.61
N CYS A 5 5.84 2.74 -22.24
CA CYS A 5 6.02 2.77 -23.70
C CYS A 5 7.11 1.77 -24.15
N PRO A 6 8.31 1.74 -23.54
CA PRO A 6 9.32 0.73 -23.84
C PRO A 6 8.84 -0.71 -23.62
N LEU A 7 8.06 -0.96 -22.55
CA LEU A 7 7.50 -2.28 -22.24
C LEU A 7 6.53 -2.80 -23.32
N ASN A 8 6.00 -1.92 -24.17
CA ASN A 8 5.13 -2.27 -25.30
C ASN A 8 5.84 -2.10 -26.66
N GLY A 9 7.18 -2.04 -26.69
CA GLY A 9 7.97 -1.92 -27.91
C GLY A 9 7.95 -0.53 -28.56
N LEU A 10 7.37 0.48 -27.90
CA LEU A 10 7.27 1.84 -28.43
C LEU A 10 8.53 2.65 -28.06
N LYS A 11 9.28 3.10 -29.08
CA LYS A 11 10.39 4.06 -28.92
C LYS A 11 9.85 5.47 -29.08
N VAL A 12 9.58 6.13 -27.96
CA VAL A 12 9.00 7.48 -27.91
C VAL A 12 9.80 8.33 -26.94
N THR A 13 10.10 9.57 -27.29
CA THR A 13 10.82 10.48 -26.38
C THR A 13 9.87 11.02 -25.30
N GLU A 14 10.44 11.51 -24.20
CA GLU A 14 9.64 12.15 -23.14
C GLU A 14 8.89 13.38 -23.66
N GLU A 15 9.49 14.11 -24.61
CA GLU A 15 8.91 15.29 -25.23
C GLU A 15 7.70 14.94 -26.11
N ASP A 16 7.79 13.86 -26.90
CA ASP A 16 6.67 13.38 -27.70
C ASP A 16 5.48 12.96 -26.82
N ILE A 17 5.75 12.27 -25.71
CA ILE A 17 4.71 11.90 -24.73
C ILE A 17 4.06 13.16 -24.14
N ARG A 18 4.86 14.17 -23.81
CA ARG A 18 4.39 15.44 -23.25
C ARG A 18 3.49 16.20 -24.24
N LEU A 19 3.87 16.25 -25.52
CA LEU A 19 3.09 16.87 -26.59
C LEU A 19 1.80 16.09 -26.86
N MET A 20 1.87 14.76 -26.96
CA MET A 20 0.68 13.92 -27.15
C MET A 20 -0.30 14.06 -25.99
N LEU A 21 0.17 14.07 -24.74
CA LEU A 21 -0.71 14.28 -23.58
C LEU A 21 -1.38 15.65 -23.58
N ARG A 22 -0.70 16.70 -24.09
CA ARG A 22 -1.31 18.03 -24.26
C ARG A 22 -2.41 18.04 -25.32
N MET A 23 -2.27 17.22 -26.37
CA MET A 23 -3.28 17.09 -27.42
C MET A 23 -4.47 16.23 -26.98
N LEU A 24 -4.20 15.08 -26.35
CA LEU A 24 -5.22 14.10 -25.94
C LEU A 24 -6.00 14.52 -24.69
N ASP A 25 -5.33 15.17 -23.73
CA ASP A 25 -5.92 15.57 -22.45
C ASP A 25 -5.46 16.98 -22.02
N PRO A 26 -5.80 18.03 -22.79
CA PRO A 26 -5.40 19.40 -22.48
C PRO A 26 -5.93 19.86 -21.11
N GLN A 27 -7.13 19.39 -20.72
CA GLN A 27 -7.73 19.72 -19.44
C GLN A 27 -6.97 19.06 -18.28
N GLY A 28 -6.67 17.76 -18.35
CA GLY A 28 -5.92 17.06 -17.30
C GLY A 28 -4.46 17.49 -17.23
N VAL A 29 -3.85 17.94 -18.34
CA VAL A 29 -2.55 18.63 -18.30
C VAL A 29 -2.66 19.97 -17.56
N LYS A 30 -3.63 20.82 -17.89
CA LYS A 30 -3.87 22.08 -17.15
C LYS A 30 -4.13 21.83 -15.67
N LEU A 31 -4.93 20.81 -15.32
CA LEU A 31 -5.22 20.44 -13.93
C LEU A 31 -3.97 19.99 -13.18
N ARG A 32 -3.09 19.18 -13.79
CA ARG A 32 -1.80 18.78 -13.19
C ARG A 32 -0.84 19.97 -13.05
N GLN A 33 -0.84 20.89 -14.01
CA GLN A 33 -0.02 22.11 -13.97
C GLN A 33 -0.41 23.07 -12.84
N ARG A 34 -1.67 23.05 -12.37
CA ARG A 34 -2.12 23.84 -11.22
C ARG A 34 -1.40 23.47 -9.91
N ARG A 35 -0.66 22.36 -9.87
CA ARG A 35 0.00 21.82 -8.66
C ARG A 35 -0.97 21.63 -7.48
N CYS A 36 -2.27 21.50 -7.77
CA CYS A 36 -3.29 21.26 -6.77
C CYS A 36 -3.47 19.74 -6.61
N LEU A 37 -3.09 19.22 -5.44
CA LEU A 37 -3.22 17.79 -5.13
C LEU A 37 -4.70 17.42 -5.02
N ARG A 38 -5.26 16.75 -6.04
CA ARG A 38 -6.64 16.21 -5.97
C ARG A 38 -6.64 14.94 -5.12
N ARG A 39 -6.95 15.09 -3.83
CA ARG A 39 -7.06 13.96 -2.90
C ARG A 39 -8.27 13.11 -3.25
N ARG A 40 -8.09 11.80 -3.35
CA ARG A 40 -9.21 10.86 -3.45
C ARG A 40 -9.88 10.77 -2.08
N GLN A 41 -11.21 10.79 -2.04
CA GLN A 41 -11.91 10.44 -0.82
C GLN A 41 -11.68 8.95 -0.54
N TYR A 42 -11.15 8.65 0.64
CA TYR A 42 -10.99 7.28 1.11
C TYR A 42 -12.16 6.96 2.03
N PHE A 43 -12.77 5.81 1.82
CA PHE A 43 -13.89 5.30 2.62
C PHE A 43 -13.53 3.92 3.21
N SER A 44 -13.90 3.71 4.48
CA SER A 44 -13.82 2.42 5.17
C SER A 44 -15.10 2.23 5.98
N LYS A 45 -15.61 1.00 6.07
CA LYS A 45 -16.91 0.70 6.72
C LYS A 45 -16.86 0.80 8.24
N GLY A 46 -15.67 0.76 8.85
CA GLY A 46 -15.48 0.81 10.29
C GLY A 46 -14.06 0.44 10.69
N PRO A 47 -13.75 0.46 12.01
CA PRO A 47 -12.48 -0.03 12.54
C PRO A 47 -12.24 -1.49 12.13
N ASN A 48 -10.99 -1.87 11.90
CA ASN A 48 -10.59 -3.23 11.49
C ASN A 48 -11.22 -3.71 10.18
N TYR A 49 -11.88 -2.85 9.42
CA TYR A 49 -12.38 -3.21 8.09
C TYR A 49 -11.22 -3.37 7.10
N CYS A 50 -10.24 -2.47 7.11
CA CYS A 50 -9.08 -2.57 6.25
C CYS A 50 -7.85 -1.95 6.91
N TRP A 51 -6.83 -2.78 7.14
CA TRP A 51 -5.52 -2.31 7.58
C TRP A 51 -4.58 -2.12 6.38
N HIS A 52 -3.73 -1.11 6.45
CA HIS A 52 -2.83 -0.67 5.38
C HIS A 52 -1.39 -0.80 5.88
N THR A 53 -0.63 -1.73 5.29
CA THR A 53 0.79 -1.94 5.63
C THR A 53 1.70 -1.38 4.54
N ASN A 54 2.85 -0.81 4.93
CA ASN A 54 3.88 -0.32 4.01
C ASN A 54 5.22 -0.21 4.74
N SER A 55 6.30 -0.30 3.98
CA SER A 55 7.66 -0.02 4.47
C SER A 55 8.10 1.41 4.11
N TYR A 56 8.86 2.03 5.01
CA TYR A 56 9.45 3.35 4.86
C TYR A 56 10.97 3.23 4.75
N ASP A 57 11.45 3.43 3.51
CA ASP A 57 12.84 3.13 3.14
C ASP A 57 13.71 4.39 3.05
N LYS A 58 13.21 5.58 3.41
CA LYS A 58 14.02 6.82 3.36
C LYS A 58 15.24 6.76 4.29
N LEU A 59 15.18 5.96 5.34
CA LEU A 59 16.28 5.77 6.30
C LEU A 59 17.18 4.57 5.96
N LYS A 60 16.89 3.85 4.87
CA LYS A 60 17.66 2.69 4.43
C LYS A 60 19.15 2.98 4.20
N PRO A 61 19.58 4.18 3.73
CA PRO A 61 21.00 4.55 3.69
C PRO A 61 21.70 4.54 5.05
N TYR A 62 20.95 4.68 6.14
CA TYR A 62 21.44 4.60 7.52
C TYR A 62 21.26 3.20 8.13
N GLY A 63 20.89 2.20 7.33
CA GLY A 63 20.65 0.84 7.79
C GLY A 63 19.35 0.66 8.59
N LEU A 64 18.39 1.57 8.43
CA LEU A 64 17.10 1.53 9.13
C LEU A 64 15.95 1.52 8.11
N CYS A 65 15.09 0.52 8.22
CA CYS A 65 13.81 0.44 7.52
C CYS A 65 12.70 0.46 8.57
N ILE A 66 11.66 1.26 8.35
CA ILE A 66 10.51 1.29 9.27
C ILE A 66 9.34 0.61 8.58
N ASN A 67 8.81 -0.47 9.14
CA ASN A 67 7.55 -1.06 8.69
C ASN A 67 6.41 -0.53 9.56
N GLY A 68 5.33 -0.09 8.92
CA GLY A 68 4.17 0.42 9.62
C GLY A 68 2.89 -0.24 9.12
N CYS A 69 1.88 -0.24 9.96
CA CYS A 69 0.52 -0.60 9.59
C CYS A 69 -0.49 0.32 10.29
N ILE A 70 -1.49 0.76 9.55
CA ILE A 70 -2.52 1.69 10.03
C ILE A 70 -3.91 1.18 9.70
N ASP A 71 -4.85 1.36 10.63
CA ASP A 71 -6.26 1.11 10.36
C ASP A 71 -6.85 2.21 9.46
N GLY A 72 -7.53 1.78 8.39
CA GLY A 72 -8.04 2.68 7.36
C GLY A 72 -9.15 3.62 7.84
N TYR A 73 -9.89 3.21 8.87
CA TYR A 73 -11.00 3.98 9.46
C TYR A 73 -10.53 4.89 10.60
N SER A 74 -10.06 4.31 11.69
CA SER A 74 -9.69 5.01 12.93
C SER A 74 -8.37 5.78 12.83
N ARG A 75 -7.53 5.47 11.82
CA ARG A 75 -6.16 5.98 11.70
C ARG A 75 -5.23 5.57 12.83
N LYS A 76 -5.63 4.60 13.65
CA LYS A 76 -4.77 3.99 14.67
C LYS A 76 -3.61 3.26 13.98
N LEU A 77 -2.39 3.51 14.44
CA LEU A 77 -1.25 2.67 14.08
C LEU A 77 -1.41 1.34 14.78
N ILE A 78 -1.49 0.27 14.00
CA ILE A 78 -1.55 -1.09 14.50
C ILE A 78 -0.15 -1.52 14.94
N TRP A 79 0.85 -1.23 14.11
CA TRP A 79 2.26 -1.34 14.49
C TRP A 79 3.13 -0.31 13.77
N LEU A 80 4.29 -0.05 14.36
CA LEU A 80 5.38 0.74 13.78
C LEU A 80 6.70 0.17 14.33
N LYS A 81 7.47 -0.50 13.48
CA LYS A 81 8.68 -1.24 13.87
C LYS A 81 9.85 -0.83 12.99
N ALA A 82 10.99 -0.58 13.62
CA ALA A 82 12.23 -0.26 12.93
C ALA A 82 13.13 -1.50 12.91
N GLU A 83 13.66 -1.84 11.74
CA GLU A 83 14.54 -2.99 11.52
C GLU A 83 15.70 -2.62 10.61
N ARG A 84 16.70 -3.51 10.57
CA ARG A 84 17.82 -3.38 9.64
C ARG A 84 17.47 -3.73 8.20
N SER A 85 16.43 -4.51 7.99
CA SER A 85 15.94 -4.93 6.67
C SER A 85 14.43 -5.09 6.68
N ASN A 86 13.79 -4.74 5.56
CA ASN A 86 12.36 -4.94 5.32
C ASN A 86 12.08 -6.10 4.36
N SER A 87 13.11 -6.86 3.99
CA SER A 87 13.01 -7.85 2.90
C SER A 87 12.70 -9.27 3.39
N ASP A 88 12.70 -9.51 4.71
CA ASP A 88 12.40 -10.83 5.28
C ASP A 88 10.89 -10.99 5.50
N PRO A 89 10.22 -11.92 4.78
CA PRO A 89 8.80 -12.16 4.96
C PRO A 89 8.41 -12.63 6.36
N ASN A 90 9.34 -13.25 7.11
CA ASN A 90 9.07 -13.73 8.46
C ASN A 90 8.87 -12.58 9.45
N VAL A 91 9.62 -11.49 9.27
CA VAL A 91 9.57 -10.33 10.14
C VAL A 91 8.21 -9.64 10.01
N ILE A 92 7.74 -9.43 8.78
CA ILE A 92 6.44 -8.81 8.50
C ILE A 92 5.29 -9.73 8.98
N ALA A 93 5.40 -11.02 8.71
CA ALA A 93 4.43 -12.01 9.19
C ALA A 93 4.34 -12.02 10.73
N LYS A 94 5.48 -11.91 11.43
CA LYS A 94 5.52 -11.80 12.88
C LYS A 94 4.78 -10.55 13.37
N TYR A 95 5.03 -9.38 12.79
CA TYR A 95 4.34 -8.15 13.20
C TYR A 95 2.82 -8.26 13.05
N PHE A 96 2.37 -8.93 12.00
CA PHE A 96 0.96 -9.19 11.81
C PHE A 96 0.40 -10.13 12.90
N LEU A 97 1.07 -11.25 13.18
CA LEU A 97 0.64 -12.19 14.22
C LEU A 97 0.62 -11.54 15.61
N ASP A 98 1.69 -10.83 15.97
CA ASP A 98 1.79 -10.09 17.23
C ASP A 98 0.60 -9.11 17.38
N ALA A 99 0.24 -8.41 16.29
CA ALA A 99 -0.90 -7.50 16.30
C ALA A 99 -2.26 -8.22 16.38
N VAL A 100 -2.42 -9.35 15.70
CA VAL A 100 -3.65 -10.16 15.79
C VAL A 100 -3.85 -10.68 17.22
N GLU A 101 -2.78 -11.12 17.87
CA GLU A 101 -2.79 -11.55 19.28
C GLU A 101 -3.11 -10.38 20.22
N GLU A 102 -2.43 -9.24 20.07
CA GLU A 102 -2.63 -8.05 20.91
C GLU A 102 -4.06 -7.50 20.81
N TYR A 103 -4.63 -7.46 19.60
CA TYR A 103 -5.97 -6.92 19.36
C TYR A 103 -7.09 -7.96 19.43
N GLY A 104 -6.76 -9.23 19.70
CA GLY A 104 -7.73 -10.32 19.79
C GLY A 104 -8.49 -10.59 18.50
N GLY A 105 -7.90 -10.27 17.34
CA GLY A 105 -8.54 -10.45 16.04
C GLY A 105 -7.79 -9.83 14.86
N CYS A 106 -8.10 -10.30 13.65
CA CYS A 106 -7.55 -9.79 12.40
C CYS A 106 -8.53 -8.83 11.70
N PRO A 107 -8.10 -8.00 10.73
CA PRO A 107 -8.99 -7.10 9.99
C PRO A 107 -9.70 -7.83 8.84
N THR A 108 -10.81 -7.28 8.32
CA THR A 108 -11.55 -7.93 7.22
C THR A 108 -10.70 -8.00 5.96
N PHE A 109 -9.99 -6.91 5.68
CA PHE A 109 -9.08 -6.80 4.57
C PHE A 109 -7.70 -6.33 5.02
N MET A 110 -6.66 -6.91 4.45
CA MET A 110 -5.34 -6.31 4.45
C MET A 110 -5.10 -5.64 3.10
N ARG A 111 -4.40 -4.51 3.10
CA ARG A 111 -3.89 -3.88 1.89
C ARG A 111 -2.39 -3.67 2.02
N GLY A 112 -1.68 -4.09 0.99
CA GLY A 112 -0.24 -3.92 0.85
C GLY A 112 0.16 -3.87 -0.62
N ASP A 113 1.43 -3.60 -0.83
CA ASP A 113 2.12 -3.72 -2.11
C ASP A 113 2.40 -5.19 -2.46
N MET A 114 2.64 -5.43 -3.76
CA MET A 114 2.96 -6.74 -4.31
C MET A 114 4.44 -7.08 -4.11
N GLY A 115 4.89 -6.98 -2.87
CA GLY A 115 6.24 -7.33 -2.43
C GLY A 115 6.34 -8.80 -2.04
N THR A 116 7.49 -9.41 -2.29
CA THR A 116 7.79 -10.79 -1.86
C THR A 116 7.79 -10.93 -0.34
N GLU A 117 8.06 -9.85 0.36
CA GLU A 117 8.04 -9.72 1.82
C GLU A 117 6.63 -9.87 2.40
N ASN A 118 5.58 -9.58 1.63
CA ASN A 118 4.20 -9.64 2.10
C ASN A 118 3.54 -11.01 1.88
N VAL A 119 4.19 -11.95 1.19
CA VAL A 119 3.57 -13.21 0.74
C VAL A 119 3.08 -14.05 1.93
N ARG A 120 3.94 -14.28 2.94
CA ARG A 120 3.57 -15.07 4.12
C ARG A 120 2.45 -14.43 4.93
N PHE A 121 2.55 -13.12 5.07
CA PHE A 121 1.55 -12.30 5.74
C PHE A 121 0.19 -12.35 5.01
N ALA A 122 0.18 -12.33 3.68
CA ALA A 122 -1.03 -12.51 2.88
C ALA A 122 -1.66 -13.90 3.08
N ASP A 123 -0.86 -14.96 3.09
CA ASP A 123 -1.34 -16.33 3.33
C ASP A 123 -1.93 -16.49 4.73
N MET A 124 -1.30 -15.88 5.76
CA MET A 124 -1.83 -15.85 7.13
C MET A 124 -3.18 -15.14 7.21
N GLN A 125 -3.33 -13.99 6.55
CA GLN A 125 -4.60 -13.28 6.50
C GLN A 125 -5.71 -14.14 5.87
N LYS A 126 -5.40 -14.83 4.76
CA LYS A 126 -6.34 -15.77 4.13
C LYS A 126 -6.74 -16.89 5.08
N PHE A 127 -5.75 -17.49 5.74
CA PHE A 127 -5.98 -18.57 6.70
C PHE A 127 -6.88 -18.15 7.86
N LEU A 128 -6.58 -17.03 8.53
CA LEU A 128 -7.37 -16.54 9.66
C LEU A 128 -8.81 -16.20 9.26
N ARG A 129 -9.03 -15.69 8.04
CA ARG A 129 -10.38 -15.35 7.56
C ARG A 129 -11.21 -16.53 7.07
N ARG A 130 -10.57 -17.61 6.59
CA ARG A 130 -11.26 -18.89 6.34
C ARG A 130 -11.97 -19.41 7.59
N SER A 131 -11.32 -19.26 8.75
CA SER A 131 -11.83 -19.76 10.03
C SER A 131 -13.03 -18.97 10.57
N ASP A 132 -13.24 -17.74 10.10
CA ASP A 132 -14.31 -16.85 10.59
C ASP A 132 -15.66 -17.04 9.88
N GLY A 133 -15.76 -17.95 8.88
CA GLY A 133 -17.01 -18.27 8.18
C GLY A 133 -17.59 -17.11 7.36
N LEU A 134 -16.80 -16.08 7.07
CA LEU A 134 -17.21 -14.98 6.20
C LEU A 134 -17.21 -15.45 4.75
N ASP A 135 -18.31 -15.20 4.04
CA ASP A 135 -18.54 -15.54 2.63
C ASP A 135 -17.75 -14.62 1.66
N ILE A 136 -16.51 -14.31 2.04
CA ILE A 136 -15.55 -13.54 1.24
C ILE A 136 -14.64 -14.58 0.60
N GLU A 137 -14.63 -14.67 -0.73
CA GLU A 137 -13.64 -15.48 -1.45
C GLU A 137 -12.24 -15.19 -0.87
N ASP A 138 -11.55 -16.22 -0.37
CA ASP A 138 -10.30 -16.10 0.36
C ASP A 138 -9.27 -15.22 -0.34
N ASP A 139 -9.24 -15.29 -1.68
CA ASP A 139 -8.33 -14.53 -2.53
C ASP A 139 -8.57 -13.01 -2.53
N ARG A 140 -9.66 -12.53 -1.93
CA ARG A 140 -10.00 -11.11 -1.82
C ARG A 140 -9.68 -10.49 -0.47
N THR A 141 -9.29 -11.29 0.53
CA THR A 141 -8.98 -10.82 1.89
C THR A 141 -7.68 -10.00 1.94
N PHE A 142 -6.77 -10.22 0.99
CA PHE A 142 -5.59 -9.40 0.77
C PHE A 142 -5.69 -8.62 -0.54
N ILE A 143 -5.70 -7.30 -0.44
CA ILE A 143 -5.82 -6.41 -1.58
C ILE A 143 -4.43 -5.92 -1.97
N TYR A 144 -3.85 -6.56 -2.98
CA TYR A 144 -2.66 -6.04 -3.65
C TYR A 144 -3.02 -4.76 -4.40
N GLY A 145 -2.34 -3.67 -4.05
CA GLY A 145 -2.54 -2.36 -4.65
C GLY A 145 -1.23 -1.69 -5.01
N LYS A 146 -1.28 -0.78 -5.97
CA LYS A 146 -0.17 0.16 -6.16
C LYS A 146 0.02 0.99 -4.89
N SER A 147 1.25 1.35 -4.57
CA SER A 147 1.60 2.22 -3.43
C SER A 147 0.68 3.46 -3.35
N THR A 148 0.40 4.09 -4.50
CA THR A 148 -0.55 5.23 -4.64
C THR A 148 -1.98 5.01 -4.09
N LEU A 149 -2.40 3.76 -3.89
CA LEU A 149 -3.69 3.36 -3.31
C LEU A 149 -3.60 3.05 -1.82
N ASN A 150 -2.39 2.90 -1.29
CA ASN A 150 -2.06 2.73 0.12
C ASN A 150 -2.04 4.08 0.86
N THR A 151 -3.03 4.92 0.53
CA THR A 151 -3.04 6.35 0.85
C THR A 151 -3.00 6.62 2.35
N ARG A 152 -3.50 5.69 3.17
CA ARG A 152 -3.62 5.93 4.62
C ARG A 152 -2.28 5.92 5.31
N ILE A 153 -1.45 4.94 5.01
CA ILE A 153 -0.09 4.86 5.56
C ILE A 153 0.87 5.81 4.85
N GLU A 154 0.75 5.98 3.53
CA GLU A 154 1.54 6.99 2.80
C GLU A 154 1.28 8.41 3.30
N SER A 155 0.03 8.75 3.63
CA SER A 155 -0.30 10.04 4.24
C SER A 155 0.28 10.18 5.65
N TRP A 156 0.41 9.08 6.39
CA TRP A 156 0.99 9.08 7.74
C TRP A 156 2.51 9.28 7.67
N TRP A 157 3.19 8.64 6.71
CA TRP A 157 4.62 8.86 6.43
C TRP A 157 4.96 10.32 6.11
N GLY A 158 3.99 11.13 5.65
CA GLY A 158 4.19 12.56 5.42
C GLY A 158 4.29 13.41 6.69
N ILE A 159 4.10 12.81 7.87
CA ILE A 159 4.27 13.46 9.18
C ILE A 159 5.71 13.30 9.70
N LEU A 160 6.45 12.29 9.20
CA LEU A 160 7.86 12.04 9.51
C LEU A 160 8.79 12.80 8.56
#